data_AF-A0AA51I5H0-F1
#
_entry.id   AF-A0AA51I5H0-F1
#
_cell.length_a   1.000
_cell.length_b   1.000
_cell.length_c   1.000
_cell.angle_alpha   90.00
_cell.angle_beta   90.00
_cell.angle_gamma   90.00
#
_symmetry.space_group_name_H-M   'P 1'
#
loop_
_entity.id
_entity.type
_entity.pdbx_description
1 polymer ?
#
loop_
_entity_poly.entity_id
_entity_poly.type
_entity_poly.pdbx_seq_one_letter_code
_entity_poly.pdbx_strand_id
1 'polypeptide(L)' 'MLGFNIPPEHQDLVHEHWRHFPAVGKFWHYMLALIYTMLMVSSLCGNGIVVWIFST' A
#
# COMPACT_ATOMS: atom_id res chain seq x y z
N MET A 1 6.82 2.83 1.18
CA MET A 1 8.25 3.14 1.11
C MET A 1 8.38 4.64 0.91
N LEU A 2 8.69 5.40 1.96
CA LEU A 2 8.89 6.86 1.87
C LEU A 2 10.40 7.10 1.80
N GLY A 3 10.94 7.30 0.60
CA GLY A 3 12.32 7.74 0.39
C GLY A 3 13.45 6.73 0.68
N PHE A 4 13.19 5.70 1.48
CA PHE A 4 14.21 4.77 1.96
C PHE A 4 14.52 3.67 0.93
N ASN A 5 15.80 3.48 0.63
CA ASN A 5 16.34 2.43 -0.24
C ASN A 5 15.87 2.49 -1.71
N ILE A 6 15.71 3.70 -2.24
CA ILE A 6 15.41 3.92 -3.66
C ILE A 6 16.73 3.99 -4.43
N PRO A 7 16.89 3.20 -5.51
CA PRO A 7 18.06 3.30 -6.37
C PRO A 7 18.27 4.74 -6.88
N PRO A 8 19.52 5.22 -7.01
CA PRO A 8 19.81 6.58 -7.48
C PRO A 8 19.08 6.96 -8.77
N GLU A 9 18.91 5.99 -9.68
CA GLU A 9 18.22 6.13 -10.97
C GLU A 9 16.70 6.36 -10.90
N HIS A 10 16.08 6.19 -9.73
CA HIS A 10 14.63 6.35 -9.53
C HIS A 10 14.29 7.42 -8.49
N GLN A 11 15.30 8.14 -7.97
CA GLN A 11 15.07 9.14 -6.95
C GLN A 11 14.26 10.32 -7.48
N ASP A 12 14.43 10.68 -8.76
CA ASP A 12 13.70 11.71 -9.48
C ASP A 12 12.18 11.51 -9.46
N LEU A 13 11.69 10.27 -9.37
CA LEU A 13 10.26 9.95 -9.26
C LEU A 13 9.64 10.35 -7.92
N VAL A 14 10.45 10.54 -6.88
CA VAL A 14 9.99 10.97 -5.55
C VAL A 14 10.14 12.46 -5.42
N HIS A 15 9.03 13.16 -5.17
CA HIS A 15 9.03 14.60 -4.97
C HIS A 15 9.95 15.01 -3.80
N GLU A 16 10.67 16.13 -3.97
CA GLU A 16 11.72 16.60 -3.05
C GLU A 16 11.24 16.73 -1.60
N HIS A 17 10.04 17.26 -1.38
CA HIS A 17 9.38 17.33 -0.06
C HIS A 17 9.43 16.01 0.71
N TRP A 18 9.16 14.87 0.04
CA TRP A 18 9.09 13.56 0.70
C TRP A 18 10.46 12.94 0.99
N ARG A 19 11.53 13.42 0.35
CA ARG A 19 12.91 12.94 0.58
C ARG A 19 13.51 13.44 1.89
N HIS A 20 12.93 14.50 2.46
CA HIS A 20 13.41 15.13 3.68
C HIS A 20 13.02 14.36 4.97
N PHE A 21 12.10 13.39 4.88
CA PHE A 21 11.65 12.63 6.04
C PHE A 21 12.53 11.39 6.28
N PRO A 22 12.82 11.05 7.56
CA PRO A 22 13.57 9.84 7.87
C PRO A 22 12.76 8.58 7.55
N ALA A 23 13.47 7.46 7.39
CA ALA A 23 12.85 6.16 7.17
C ALA A 23 11.92 5.80 8.34
N VAL A 24 10.69 5.43 8.02
CA VAL A 24 9.72 4.96 9.01
C VAL A 24 10.15 3.60 9.55
N GLY A 25 9.95 3.36 10.85
CA GLY A 25 10.27 2.07 11.47
C GLY A 25 9.52 0.90 10.81
N LYS A 26 10.19 -0.27 10.73
CA LYS A 26 9.68 -1.49 10.07
C LYS A 26 8.27 -1.90 10.53
N PHE A 27 7.94 -1.68 11.80
CA PHE A 27 6.63 -1.97 12.38
C PHE A 27 5.48 -1.32 11.60
N TRP A 28 5.61 -0.05 11.22
CA TRP A 28 4.57 0.68 10.49
C TRP A 28 4.34 0.11 9.08
N HIS A 29 5.38 -0.43 8.45
CA HIS A 29 5.23 -1.10 7.16
C HIS A 29 4.42 -2.38 7.28
N TYR A 30 4.66 -3.19 8.32
CA TYR A 30 3.85 -4.39 8.58
C TYR A 30 2.41 -4.05 8.94
N MET A 31 2.20 -3.03 9.77
CA MET A 31 0.85 -2.59 10.14
C MET A 31 0.07 -2.13 8.90
N LEU A 32 0.69 -1.34 8.03
CA LEU A 32 0.07 -0.87 6.80
C LEU A 32 -0.25 -2.03 5.85
N ALA A 33 0.68 -2.99 5.69
CA ALA A 33 0.46 -4.18 4.88
C ALA A 33 -0.72 -5.04 5.40
N LEU A 34 -0.82 -5.19 6.72
CA LEU A 34 -1.95 -5.89 7.35
C LEU A 34 -3.28 -5.20 7.05
N ILE A 35 -3.35 -3.87 7.20
CA ILE A 35 -4.55 -3.09 6.92
C ILE A 35 -4.97 -3.25 5.46
N TYR A 36 -4.04 -3.09 4.51
CA TYR A 36 -4.36 -3.26 3.08
C TYR A 36 -4.80 -4.68 2.75
N THR A 37 -4.23 -5.70 3.42
CA THR A 37 -4.65 -7.10 3.22
C THR A 37 -6.08 -7.31 3.70
N MET A 38 -6.45 -6.78 4.87
CA MET A 38 -7.83 -6.87 5.38
C MET A 38 -8.82 -6.14 4.47
N LEU A 39 -8.45 -4.95 3.98
CA LEU A 39 -9.26 -4.19 3.03
C LEU A 39 -9.43 -4.94 1.71
N MET A 40 -8.36 -5.56 1.19
CA MET A 40 -8.40 -6.37 -0.03
C MET A 40 -9.33 -7.57 0.13
N VAL A 41 -9.20 -8.35 1.21
CA VAL A 41 -10.05 -9.52 1.46
C VAL A 41 -11.51 -9.09 1.62
N SER A 42 -11.78 -8.05 2.40
CA SER A 42 -13.14 -7.52 2.58
C SER A 42 -13.74 -7.04 1.26
N SER A 43 -12.94 -6.38 0.42
CA SER A 43 -13.36 -5.91 -0.89
C SER A 43 -13.63 -7.06 -1.87
N LEU A 44 -12.73 -8.03 -1.97
CA LEU A 44 -12.88 -9.19 -2.85
C LEU A 44 -14.09 -10.04 -2.44
N CYS A 45 -14.26 -10.30 -1.14
CA CYS A 45 -15.40 -11.06 -0.64
C CYS A 45 -16.71 -10.28 -0.85
N GLY A 46 -16.79 -9.02 -0.40
CA GLY A 46 -18.00 -8.21 -0.50
C GLY A 46 -18.45 -8.00 -1.94
N ASN A 47 -17.55 -7.50 -2.79
CA ASN A 47 -17.87 -7.27 -4.20
C ASN A 47 -18.03 -8.59 -4.97
N GLY A 48 -17.27 -9.63 -4.64
CA GLY A 48 -17.44 -10.95 -5.23
C GLY A 48 -18.81 -11.56 -4.95
N ILE A 49 -19.32 -11.42 -3.73
CA ILE A 49 -20.67 -11.84 -3.35
C ILE A 49 -21.73 -11.05 -4.13
N VAL A 50 -21.56 -9.73 -4.26
CA VAL A 50 -22.47 -8.89 -5.05
C VAL A 50 -22.50 -9.40 -6.50
N VAL A 51 -21.35 -9.52 -7.15
CA VAL A 51 -21.28 -10.01 -8.53
C VAL A 51 -21.91 -11.40 -8.65
N TRP A 52 -21.65 -12.30 -7.70
CA TRP A 52 -22.21 -13.65 -7.71
C TRP A 52 -23.74 -13.66 -7.62
N ILE A 53 -24.33 -12.92 -6.67
CA ILE A 53 -25.78 -12.85 -6.47
C ILE A 53 -26.47 -12.23 -7.68
N PHE A 54 -25.90 -11.17 -8.27
CA PHE A 54 -26.53 -10.48 -9.40
C PHE A 54 -26.24 -11.13 -10.77
N SER A 55 -25.32 -12.09 -10.83
CA SER A 55 -25.02 -12.84 -12.06
C SER A 55 -25.65 -14.24 -12.08
N THR A 56 -26.23 -14.70 -10.97
CA THR A 56 -26.99 -15.96 -10.89
C THR A 56 -28.49 -15.71 -10.91
#